data_AF-A0A9D1XLJ7-F1
#
_entry.id   AF-A0A9D1XLJ7-F1
#
_cell.length_a   1.000
_cell.length_b   1.000
_cell.length_c   1.000
_cell.angle_alpha   90.00
_cell.angle_beta   90.00
_cell.angle_gamma   90.00
#
_symmetry.space_group_name_H-M   'P 1'
#
loop_
_entity.id
_entity.type
_entity.pdbx_description
1 polymer ?
#
loop_
_entity_poly.entity_id
_entity_poly.type
_entity_poly.pdbx_seq_one_letter_code
_entity_poly.pdbx_strand_id
1 'polypeptide(L)'
;KKMDQYSREIELLAKNKIEDIDQLNSYQQQKQDELNDLLKQRQGCYYQRQRAKTMDEKEEWSARAKLFTPEIKKLRLQIKACENIRNRSFDKDIERIAQKKIKQRDAR
;
A
#
# COMPACT_ATOMS: atom_id res chain seq x y z
N LYS A 1 -1.27 -20.22 -1.07
CA LYS A 1 -1.40 -18.92 -1.77
C LYS A 1 -2.33 -17.92 -1.08
N LYS A 2 -3.59 -18.23 -0.72
CA LYS A 2 -4.41 -17.32 0.14
C LYS A 2 -3.90 -17.25 1.58
N MET A 3 -3.53 -18.39 2.17
CA MET A 3 -2.96 -18.46 3.53
C MET A 3 -1.73 -17.57 3.72
N ASP A 4 -0.80 -17.58 2.75
CA ASP A 4 0.43 -16.76 2.82
C ASP A 4 0.16 -15.25 2.79
N GLN A 5 -0.96 -14.82 2.20
CA GLN A 5 -1.38 -13.43 2.19
C GLN A 5 -1.92 -13.02 3.55
N TYR A 6 -2.76 -13.85 4.18
CA TYR A 6 -3.27 -13.62 5.52
C TYR A 6 -2.16 -13.53 6.56
N SER A 7 -1.19 -14.45 6.52
CA SER A 7 -0.06 -14.41 7.46
C SER A 7 0.73 -13.11 7.34
N ARG A 8 0.99 -12.64 6.11
CA ARG A 8 1.68 -11.36 5.87
C ARG A 8 0.88 -10.15 6.33
N GLU A 9 -0.44 -10.17 6.17
CA GLU A 9 -1.33 -9.11 6.62
C GLU A 9 -1.39 -9.05 8.15
N ILE A 10 -1.51 -10.19 8.83
CA ILE A 10 -1.47 -10.29 10.30
C ILE A 10 -0.10 -9.84 10.82
N GLU A 11 0.99 -10.28 10.20
CA GLU A 11 2.33 -9.82 10.56
C GLU A 11 2.50 -8.31 10.38
N LEU A 12 1.92 -7.72 9.33
CA LEU A 12 1.97 -6.29 9.09
C LEU A 12 1.23 -5.53 10.20
N LEU A 13 0.04 -5.99 10.59
CA LEU A 13 -0.72 -5.39 11.68
C LEU A 13 0.04 -5.49 13.01
N ALA A 14 0.56 -6.69 13.33
CA ALA A 14 1.29 -6.93 14.58
C ALA A 14 2.60 -6.11 14.67
N LYS A 15 3.39 -6.08 13.58
CA LYS A 15 4.66 -5.34 13.53
C LYS A 15 4.46 -3.83 13.69
N ASN A 16 3.37 -3.30 13.13
CA ASN A 16 3.08 -1.86 13.16
C ASN A 16 2.09 -1.46 14.27
N LYS A 17 1.68 -2.42 15.12
CA LYS A 17 0.71 -2.22 16.22
C LYS A 17 -0.58 -1.54 15.74
N ILE A 18 -1.11 -2.01 14.61
CA ILE A 18 -2.35 -1.51 14.04
C ILE A 18 -3.49 -2.32 14.66
N GLU A 19 -4.26 -1.67 15.52
CA GLU A 19 -5.37 -2.24 16.30
C GLU A 19 -6.74 -1.85 15.72
N ASP A 20 -6.83 -0.72 15.03
CA ASP A 20 -8.08 -0.22 14.45
C ASP A 20 -7.98 0.21 12.97
N ILE A 21 -9.13 0.54 12.38
CA ILE A 21 -9.26 0.94 10.96
C ILE A 21 -8.64 2.32 10.71
N ASP A 22 -8.66 3.23 11.69
CA ASP A 22 -8.12 4.58 11.53
C ASP A 22 -6.59 4.57 11.52
N GLN A 23 -5.97 3.74 12.36
CA GLN A 23 -4.55 3.42 12.35
C GLN A 23 -4.14 2.74 11.04
N LEU A 24 -4.96 1.81 10.53
CA LEU A 24 -4.73 1.17 9.23
C LEU A 24 -4.75 2.20 8.09
N ASN A 25 -5.74 3.10 8.10
CA ASN A 25 -5.86 4.17 7.10
C ASN A 25 -4.69 5.16 7.18
N SER A 26 -4.29 5.55 8.39
CA SER A 26 -3.16 6.45 8.62
C SER A 26 -1.85 5.83 8.14
N TYR A 27 -1.62 4.55 8.46
CA TYR A 27 -0.47 3.79 7.98
C TYR A 27 -0.47 3.67 6.45
N GLN A 28 -1.62 3.34 5.86
CA GLN A 28 -1.77 3.26 4.40
C GLN A 28 -1.42 4.61 3.74
N GLN A 29 -1.94 5.72 4.28
CA GLN A 29 -1.68 7.06 3.76
C GLN A 29 -0.19 7.42 3.86
N GLN A 30 0.44 7.16 5.01
CA GLN A 30 1.88 7.37 5.19
C GLN A 30 2.70 6.60 4.14
N LYS A 31 2.34 5.33 3.90
CA LYS A 31 3.02 4.52 2.87
C LYS A 31 2.74 4.98 1.45
N GLN A 32 1.56 5.55 1.20
CA GLN A 32 1.22 6.17 -0.07
C GLN A 32 2.05 7.43 -0.32
N ASP A 33 2.30 8.24 0.71
CA ASP A 33 3.12 9.44 0.62
C ASP A 33 4.60 9.07 0.39
N GLU A 34 5.14 8.11 1.14
CA GLU A 34 6.48 7.55 0.89
C GLU A 34 6.63 7.03 -0.55
N LEU A 35 5.60 6.33 -1.06
CA LEU A 35 5.59 5.83 -2.43
C LEU A 35 5.59 6.98 -3.45
N ASN A 36 4.80 8.01 -3.22
CA ASN A 36 4.73 9.18 -4.10
C ASN A 36 6.07 9.91 -4.15
N ASP A 37 6.76 10.03 -3.03
CA ASP A 37 8.07 10.68 -2.98
C ASP A 37 9.15 9.88 -3.70
N LEU A 38 9.17 8.55 -3.55
CA LEU A 38 10.07 7.70 -4.34
C LEU A 38 9.77 7.75 -5.84
N LEU A 39 8.49 7.85 -6.22
CA LEU A 39 8.11 8.03 -7.62
C LEU A 39 8.60 9.37 -8.17
N LYS A 40 8.46 10.46 -7.42
CA LYS A 40 9.00 11.79 -7.79
C LYS A 40 10.52 11.74 -7.93
N GLN A 41 11.23 11.11 -6.99
CA GLN A 41 12.70 10.97 -7.06
C GLN A 41 13.13 10.19 -8.30
N ARG A 42 12.46 9.06 -8.59
CA ARG A 42 12.73 8.24 -9.77
C ARG A 42 12.44 9.01 -11.07
N GLN A 43 11.36 9.78 -11.11
CA GLN A 43 11.04 10.64 -12.24
C GLN A 43 12.11 11.74 -12.42
N GLY A 44 12.60 12.30 -11.32
CA GLY A 44 13.76 13.21 -11.31
C GLY A 44 14.98 12.58 -11.96
N CYS A 45 15.31 11.32 -11.65
CA CYS A 45 16.42 10.63 -12.32
C CYS A 45 16.22 10.50 -13.83
N TYR A 46 15.00 10.21 -14.31
CA TYR A 46 14.73 10.16 -15.74
C TYR A 46 14.89 11.52 -16.43
N TYR A 47 14.47 12.58 -15.75
CA TYR A 47 14.65 13.94 -16.23
C TYR A 47 16.13 14.32 -16.33
N GLN A 48 16.92 14.02 -15.30
CA GLN A 48 18.35 14.28 -15.31
C GLN A 48 19.07 13.44 -16.37
N ARG A 49 18.68 12.16 -16.54
CA ARG A 49 19.17 11.32 -17.63
C ARG A 49 18.90 11.92 -19.00
N GLN A 50 17.73 12.54 -19.21
CA GLN A 50 17.40 13.17 -20.49
C GLN A 50 18.28 14.39 -20.78
N ARG A 51 18.68 15.12 -19.72
CA ARG A 51 19.53 16.32 -19.80
C ARG A 51 21.03 16.04 -19.82
N ALA A 52 21.44 14.86 -19.38
CA ALA A 52 22.83 14.41 -19.37
C ALA A 52 23.45 14.45 -20.78
N LYS A 53 24.68 14.92 -20.86
CA LYS A 53 25.40 15.12 -22.14
C LYS A 53 26.23 13.91 -22.51
N THR A 54 26.77 13.21 -21.52
CA THR A 54 27.62 12.04 -21.73
C THR A 54 26.83 10.74 -21.57
N MET A 55 27.37 9.64 -22.09
CA MET A 55 26.76 8.32 -21.89
C MET A 55 26.88 7.88 -20.43
N ASP A 56 28.03 8.14 -19.79
CA ASP A 56 28.30 7.77 -18.41
C ASP A 56 27.31 8.41 -17.43
N GLU A 57 27.03 9.71 -17.59
CA GLU A 57 26.00 10.41 -16.80
C GLU A 57 24.62 9.77 -16.99
N LYS A 58 24.28 9.39 -18.24
CA LYS A 58 23.00 8.73 -18.54
C LYS A 58 22.89 7.36 -17.87
N GLU A 59 23.98 6.60 -17.86
CA GLU A 59 24.06 5.31 -17.20
C GLU A 59 23.94 5.43 -15.68
N GLU A 60 24.61 6.42 -15.08
CA GLU A 60 24.52 6.69 -13.64
C GLU A 60 23.09 7.02 -13.23
N TRP A 61 22.41 7.92 -13.96
CA TRP A 61 21.00 8.24 -13.69
C TRP A 61 20.08 7.04 -13.92
N SER A 62 20.36 6.19 -14.91
CA SER A 62 19.66 4.92 -15.12
C SER A 62 19.86 3.95 -13.95
N ALA A 63 21.07 3.84 -13.43
CA ALA A 63 21.39 2.98 -12.28
C ALA A 63 20.68 3.50 -11.01
N ARG A 64 20.73 4.81 -10.75
CA ARG A 64 20.00 5.45 -9.64
C ARG A 64 18.49 5.20 -9.74
N ALA A 65 17.90 5.34 -10.93
CA ALA A 65 16.47 5.07 -11.14
C ALA A 65 16.08 3.60 -10.83
N LYS A 66 16.99 2.64 -11.09
CA LYS A 66 16.76 1.21 -10.79
C LYS A 66 16.69 0.94 -9.29
N LEU A 67 17.49 1.65 -8.47
CA LEU A 67 17.50 1.48 -7.01
C LEU A 67 16.14 1.76 -6.36
N PHE A 68 15.32 2.64 -6.94
CA PHE A 68 13.97 2.92 -6.42
C PHE A 68 12.95 1.81 -6.70
N THR A 69 13.19 0.98 -7.72
CA THR A 69 12.24 -0.06 -8.15
C THR A 69 11.90 -1.09 -7.05
N PRO A 70 12.86 -1.68 -6.31
CA PRO A 70 12.53 -2.62 -5.24
C PRO A 70 11.72 -1.98 -4.11
N GLU A 71 12.09 -0.77 -3.66
CA GLU A 71 11.35 -0.07 -2.59
C GLU A 71 9.93 0.32 -3.04
N ILE A 72 9.76 0.83 -4.27
CA ILE A 72 8.43 1.08 -4.86
C ILE A 72 7.58 -0.19 -4.86
N LYS A 73 8.16 -1.34 -5.23
CA LYS A 73 7.44 -2.62 -5.25
C LYS A 73 7.02 -3.04 -3.85
N LYS A 74 7.90 -2.88 -2.85
CA LYS A 74 7.63 -3.19 -1.45
C LYS A 74 6.50 -2.33 -0.88
N LEU A 75 6.54 -1.01 -1.11
CA LEU A 75 5.49 -0.09 -0.67
C LEU A 75 4.13 -0.42 -1.31
N ARG A 76 4.09 -0.68 -2.62
CA ARG A 76 2.85 -1.11 -3.30
C ARG A 76 2.26 -2.39 -2.71
N LEU A 77 3.10 -3.35 -2.32
CA LEU A 77 2.63 -4.57 -1.65
C LEU A 77 2.04 -4.29 -0.28
N GLN A 78 2.65 -3.39 0.50
CA GLN A 78 2.13 -3.00 1.82
C GLN A 78 0.80 -2.24 1.71
N ILE A 79 0.71 -1.29 0.79
CA ILE A 79 -0.54 -0.54 0.53
C ILE A 79 -1.66 -1.50 0.14
N LYS A 80 -1.38 -2.41 -0.79
CA LYS A 80 -2.35 -3.44 -1.20
C LYS A 80 -2.78 -4.36 -0.04
N ALA A 81 -1.87 -4.71 0.86
CA ALA A 81 -2.21 -5.47 2.05
C ALA A 81 -3.18 -4.68 2.95
N CYS A 82 -2.96 -3.37 3.12
CA CYS A 82 -3.87 -2.51 3.88
C CYS A 82 -5.26 -2.43 3.23
N GLU A 83 -5.33 -2.26 1.90
CA GLU A 83 -6.60 -2.26 1.15
C GLU A 83 -7.36 -3.58 1.32
N ASN A 84 -6.67 -4.73 1.21
CA ASN A 84 -7.29 -6.03 1.41
C ASN A 84 -7.85 -6.20 2.82
N ILE A 85 -7.12 -5.75 3.85
CA ILE A 85 -7.57 -5.78 5.25
C ILE A 85 -8.83 -4.91 5.39
N ARG A 86 -8.77 -3.66 4.90
CA ARG A 86 -9.89 -2.71 4.97
C ARG A 86 -11.13 -3.22 4.27
N ASN A 87 -11.01 -3.73 3.05
CA ASN A 87 -12.15 -4.23 2.26
C ASN A 87 -12.86 -5.39 2.99
N ARG A 88 -12.11 -6.32 3.60
CA ARG A 88 -12.71 -7.42 4.38
C ARG A 88 -13.36 -6.97 5.67
N SER A 89 -12.80 -5.97 6.36
CA SER A 89 -13.43 -5.40 7.56
C SER A 89 -14.74 -4.70 7.19
N PHE A 90 -14.74 -3.95 6.09
CA PHE A 90 -15.92 -3.25 5.58
C PHE A 90 -17.04 -4.22 5.15
N ASP A 91 -16.70 -5.32 4.48
CA ASP A 91 -17.67 -6.37 4.11
C ASP A 91 -18.36 -6.96 5.35
N LYS A 92 -17.60 -7.22 6.42
CA LYS A 92 -18.16 -7.72 7.69
C LYS A 92 -19.09 -6.71 8.37
N ASP A 93 -18.77 -5.42 8.30
CA ASP A 93 -19.63 -4.37 8.86
C ASP A 93 -20.94 -4.24 8.07
N ILE A 94 -20.87 -4.30 6.73
CA ILE A 94 -22.07 -4.33 5.86
C ILE A 94 -22.93 -5.57 6.18
N GLU A 95 -22.32 -6.75 6.29
CA GLU A 95 -23.03 -7.98 6.62
C GLU A 95 -23.72 -7.87 7.98
N ARG A 96 -23.03 -7.31 8.99
CA ARG A 96 -23.59 -7.07 10.32
C ARG A 96 -24.77 -6.09 10.29
N ILE A 97 -24.69 -5.02 9.50
CA ILE A 97 -25.78 -4.05 9.33
C ILE A 97 -26.98 -4.71 8.63
N ALA A 98 -26.75 -5.50 7.59
CA ALA A 98 -27.78 -6.24 6.88
C ALA A 98 -28.50 -7.24 7.80
N GLN A 99 -27.75 -8.03 8.58
CA GLN A 99 -28.31 -8.97 9.55
C GLN A 99 -29.14 -8.27 10.64
N LYS A 100 -28.70 -7.10 11.13
CA LYS A 100 -29.49 -6.31 12.08
C LYS A 100 -30.83 -5.86 11.48
N LYS A 101 -30.84 -5.42 10.22
CA LYS A 101 -32.07 -5.01 9.51
C LYS A 101 -33.01 -6.18 9.26
N ILE A 102 -32.50 -7.37 8.93
CA ILE A 102 -33.31 -8.59 8.76
C ILE A 102 -33.98 -8.96 10.09
N LYS A 103 -33.21 -9.05 11.18
CA LYS A 103 -33.76 -9.33 12.52
C LYS A 103 -34.82 -8.33 12.98
N GLN A 104 -34.69 -7.05 12.62
CA GLN A 104 -35.70 -6.03 12.92
C GLN A 104 -36.98 -6.17 12.09
N ARG A 105 -36.90 -6.71 10.87
CA ARG A 105 -38.08 -7.02 10.04
C ARG A 105 -38.79 -8.27 10.53
N ASP A 106 -38.05 -9.30 10.93
CA ASP A 106 -38.62 -10.57 11.40
C ASP A 106 -39.24 -10.47 12.80
N ALA A 107 -38.90 -9.42 13.57
CA ALA A 107 -39.46 -9.15 14.89
C ALA A 107 -40.74 -8.27 14.87
N ARG A 108 -41.28 -7.97 13.69
CA ARG A 108 -42.48 -7.15 13.47
C ARG A 108 -43.60 -7.99 12.91
#